data_AF-A0A388S975-F1
#
_entry.id   AF-A0A388S975-F1
#
_cell.length_a   1.000
_cell.length_b   1.000
_cell.length_c   1.000
_cell.angle_alpha   90.00
_cell.angle_beta   90.00
_cell.angle_gamma   90.00
#
_symmetry.space_group_name_H-M   'P 1'
#
loop_
_entity.id
_entity.type
_entity.pdbx_description
1 polymer ?
#
loop_
_entity_poly.entity_id
_entity_poly.type
_entity_poly.pdbx_seq_one_letter_code
_entity_poly.pdbx_strand_id
1 'polypeptide(L)'
;MGGFGSGRRPERTRYAVEDMRSIPMSWIKVNKAALLKAPRVINWKVGDSSYGSALIGLEGNSVRVTFQVREAKDRPWQHLAVSVETIEQPCHLGGVRRWFVCPRCGQRVGTLYIGSDVGCRHCMRLTYWSAQADKMERLRLKKKKILSRMEGGHLAAPQRMQQKTYLRHLQQYQKVEEQINELFLLEIQKILQTRVPLGKNGWL
;
A
#
# COMPACT_ATOMS: atom_id res chain seq x y z
N MET A 1 -24.13 -8.12 -6.84
CA MET A 1 -22.75 -8.61 -7.08
C MET A 1 -21.96 -7.48 -7.69
N GLY A 2 -20.86 -7.07 -7.05
CA GLY A 2 -20.18 -5.80 -7.36
C GLY A 2 -18.97 -6.01 -8.26
N GLY A 3 -18.97 -5.37 -9.43
CA GLY A 3 -17.85 -5.35 -10.37
C GLY A 3 -16.78 -4.29 -10.05
N PHE A 4 -15.77 -4.15 -10.90
CA PHE A 4 -14.65 -3.20 -10.73
C PHE A 4 -15.12 -1.79 -10.36
N GLY A 5 -14.55 -1.22 -9.29
CA GLY A 5 -14.92 0.10 -8.76
C GLY A 5 -16.14 0.10 -7.83
N SER A 6 -16.85 -1.02 -7.64
CA SER A 6 -18.07 -1.09 -6.81
C SER A 6 -17.86 -1.09 -5.30
N GLY A 7 -16.66 -0.75 -4.81
CA GLY A 7 -16.38 -0.61 -3.38
C GLY A 7 -16.51 -1.90 -2.55
N ARG A 8 -16.92 -3.04 -3.13
CA ARG A 8 -16.94 -4.33 -2.43
C ARG A 8 -15.53 -4.87 -2.31
N ARG A 9 -14.83 -4.42 -1.27
CA ARG A 9 -13.67 -5.12 -0.73
C ARG A 9 -14.16 -6.54 -0.35
N PRO A 10 -13.49 -7.61 -0.79
CA PRO A 10 -13.79 -8.95 -0.29
C PRO A 10 -13.78 -8.91 1.23
N GLU A 11 -14.72 -9.60 1.86
CA GLU A 11 -15.05 -9.47 3.29
C GLU A 11 -13.86 -9.75 4.23
N ARG A 12 -12.76 -10.31 3.70
CA ARG A 12 -11.44 -10.34 4.35
C ARG A 12 -10.27 -10.19 3.36
N THR A 13 -10.14 -9.04 2.69
CA THR A 13 -8.80 -8.64 2.23
C THR A 13 -8.03 -8.04 3.40
N ARG A 14 -6.87 -8.65 3.72
CA ARG A 14 -5.91 -8.07 4.67
C ARG A 14 -5.62 -6.64 4.23
N TYR A 15 -5.51 -5.68 5.17
CA TYR A 15 -5.14 -4.31 4.80
C TYR A 15 -3.79 -4.30 4.08
N ALA A 16 -3.69 -3.43 3.08
CA ALA A 16 -2.44 -3.20 2.39
C ALA A 16 -1.54 -2.26 3.20
N VAL A 17 -0.23 -2.47 3.19
CA VAL A 17 0.71 -1.58 3.89
C VAL A 17 0.70 -0.17 3.32
N GLU A 18 0.35 -0.02 2.04
CA GLU A 18 0.23 1.25 1.32
C GLU A 18 -0.97 2.09 1.81
N ASP A 19 -2.01 1.44 2.32
CA ASP A 19 -3.20 2.10 2.90
C ASP A 19 -2.99 2.52 4.37
N MET A 20 -1.87 2.12 4.98
CA MET A 20 -1.63 2.30 6.41
C MET A 20 -0.76 3.52 6.70
N ARG A 21 -1.05 4.17 7.83
CA ARG A 21 -0.24 5.26 8.40
C ARG A 21 1.09 4.72 8.86
N SER A 22 2.14 4.90 8.07
CA SER A 22 3.46 4.30 8.31
C SER A 22 4.47 5.26 8.95
N ILE A 23 5.27 4.74 9.87
CA ILE A 23 6.43 5.42 10.47
C ILE A 23 7.68 4.63 10.06
N PRO A 24 8.38 5.06 8.99
CA PRO A 24 9.61 4.39 8.59
C PRO A 24 10.80 4.89 9.41
N MET A 25 11.76 3.99 9.70
CA MET A 25 12.98 4.33 10.45
C MET A 25 13.84 5.36 9.70
N SER A 26 13.73 5.42 8.37
CA SER A 26 14.34 6.47 7.56
C SER A 26 13.84 7.87 7.93
N TRP A 27 12.56 8.02 8.26
CA TRP A 27 12.00 9.30 8.68
C TRP A 27 12.56 9.73 10.04
N ILE A 28 12.71 8.80 10.99
CA ILE A 28 13.39 9.07 12.28
C ILE A 28 14.84 9.49 12.04
N LYS A 29 15.56 8.79 11.15
CA LYS A 29 16.95 9.11 10.82
C LYS A 29 17.09 10.52 10.26
N VAL A 30 16.24 10.90 9.31
CA VAL A 30 16.26 12.24 8.69
C VAL A 30 15.91 13.32 9.70
N ASN A 31 14.97 13.06 10.60
CA ASN A 31 14.49 14.04 11.57
C ASN A 31 15.21 13.99 12.93
N LYS A 32 16.26 13.17 13.10
CA LYS A 32 16.91 12.92 14.41
C LYS A 32 17.33 14.21 15.11
N ALA A 33 18.03 15.11 14.41
CA ALA A 33 18.50 16.37 15.00
C ALA A 33 17.35 17.28 15.45
N ALA A 34 16.22 17.25 14.74
CA ALA A 34 15.04 18.03 15.09
C ALA A 34 14.27 17.39 16.25
N LEU A 35 14.19 16.05 16.28
CA LEU A 35 13.54 15.26 17.33
C LEU A 35 14.26 15.34 18.68
N LEU A 36 15.60 15.48 18.66
CA LEU A 36 16.39 15.71 19.88
C LEU A 36 16.06 17.04 20.57
N LYS A 37 15.54 18.03 19.82
CA LYS A 37 15.15 19.33 20.37
C LYS A 37 13.70 19.32 20.85
N ALA A 38 12.80 18.74 20.05
CA ALA A 38 11.39 18.70 20.36
C ALA A 38 10.67 17.60 19.54
N PRO A 39 9.54 17.07 20.03
CA PRO A 39 8.70 16.17 19.25
C PRO A 39 8.27 16.77 17.89
N ARG A 40 8.09 15.89 16.89
CA ARG A 40 7.72 16.26 15.52
C ARG A 40 6.50 15.51 15.04
N VAL A 41 5.65 16.20 14.29
CA VAL A 41 4.45 15.59 13.71
C VAL A 41 4.80 14.94 12.38
N ILE A 42 4.46 13.67 12.24
CA ILE A 42 4.36 13.00 10.94
C ILE A 42 2.90 13.10 10.47
N ASN A 43 2.71 13.47 9.20
CA ASN A 43 1.39 13.62 8.57
C ASN A 43 1.29 12.70 7.37
N TRP A 44 0.14 12.04 7.20
CA TRP A 44 -0.15 11.24 6.02
C TRP A 44 -1.23 11.91 5.18
N LYS A 45 -0.94 12.11 3.89
CA LYS A 45 -1.81 12.80 2.95
C LYS A 45 -2.19 11.90 1.79
N VAL A 46 -3.39 12.10 1.26
CA VAL A 46 -3.87 11.59 -0.03
C VAL A 46 -4.33 12.79 -0.84
N GLY A 47 -3.64 13.06 -1.95
CA GLY A 47 -3.76 14.35 -2.63
C GLY A 47 -3.42 15.49 -1.67
N ASP A 48 -4.28 16.52 -1.63
CA ASP A 48 -4.10 17.66 -0.72
C ASP A 48 -4.66 17.44 0.69
N SER A 49 -5.42 16.35 0.90
CA SER A 49 -6.08 16.08 2.19
C SER A 49 -5.22 15.23 3.12
N SER A 50 -5.03 15.69 4.35
CA SER A 50 -4.44 14.87 5.43
C SER A 50 -5.49 13.93 6.00
N TYR A 51 -5.17 12.64 6.12
CA TYR A 51 -6.07 11.64 6.72
C TYR A 51 -5.60 11.17 8.11
N GLY A 52 -4.50 11.75 8.62
CA GLY A 52 -4.06 11.51 9.98
C GLY A 52 -2.70 12.13 10.27
N SER A 53 -2.42 12.25 11.57
CA SER A 53 -1.15 12.72 12.09
C SER A 53 -0.77 11.96 13.35
N ALA A 54 0.52 11.94 13.67
CA ALA A 54 1.03 11.43 14.93
C ALA A 54 2.20 12.31 15.39
N LEU A 55 2.28 12.55 16.69
CA LEU A 55 3.41 13.22 17.32
C LEU A 55 4.48 12.19 17.68
N ILE A 56 5.70 12.40 17.20
CA ILE A 56 6.84 11.52 17.38
C ILE A 56 7.84 12.22 18.28
N GLY A 57 8.22 11.59 19.38
CA GLY A 57 9.27 12.05 20.30
C GLY A 57 10.38 11.01 20.45
N LEU A 58 11.58 11.46 20.84
CA LEU A 58 12.67 10.58 21.25
C LEU A 58 12.76 10.54 22.77
N GLU A 59 12.89 9.32 23.31
CA GLU A 59 13.05 9.04 24.73
C GLU A 59 14.22 8.07 24.90
N GLY A 60 15.44 8.60 24.97
CA GLY A 60 16.67 7.81 24.96
C GLY A 60 16.77 6.94 23.71
N ASN A 61 16.76 5.62 23.89
CA ASN A 61 16.76 4.64 22.80
C ASN A 61 15.37 4.25 22.30
N SER A 62 14.30 4.91 22.77
CA SER A 62 12.94 4.65 22.34
C SER A 62 12.34 5.83 21.57
N VAL A 63 11.38 5.54 20.72
CA VAL A 63 10.55 6.51 20.01
C VAL A 63 9.16 6.47 20.62
N ARG A 64 8.71 7.58 21.20
CA ARG A 64 7.33 7.74 21.66
C ARG A 64 6.46 8.18 20.49
N VAL A 65 5.40 7.42 20.24
CA VAL A 65 4.40 7.69 19.20
C VAL A 65 3.08 8.03 19.85
N THR A 66 2.65 9.28 19.73
CA THR A 66 1.37 9.76 20.25
C THR A 66 0.40 10.03 19.10
N PHE A 67 -0.78 9.44 19.13
CA PHE A 67 -1.77 9.54 18.05
C PHE A 67 -3.19 9.48 18.60
N GLN A 68 -4.14 9.89 17.76
CA GLN A 68 -5.56 9.80 18.06
C GLN A 68 -6.18 8.59 17.38
N VAL A 69 -7.01 7.87 18.14
CA VAL A 69 -7.83 6.76 17.65
C VAL A 69 -9.26 6.92 18.18
N ARG A 70 -10.22 6.41 17.40
CA ARG A 70 -11.60 6.22 17.83
C ARG A 70 -12.04 4.82 17.42
N GLU A 71 -12.72 4.11 18.31
CA GLU A 71 -13.22 2.75 18.04
C GLU A 71 -14.44 2.76 17.13
N ALA A 72 -15.33 3.73 17.31
CA ALA A 72 -16.55 3.93 16.53
C ALA A 72 -16.76 5.41 16.23
N LYS A 73 -17.62 5.71 15.25
CA LYS A 73 -17.92 7.11 14.87
C LYS A 73 -18.55 7.92 16.00
N ASP A 74 -19.34 7.27 16.85
CA ASP A 74 -20.11 7.90 17.93
C ASP A 74 -19.34 7.96 19.26
N ARG A 75 -18.08 7.50 19.28
CA ARG A 75 -17.22 7.57 20.47
C ARG A 75 -16.24 8.74 20.34
N PRO A 76 -15.86 9.38 21.46
CA PRO A 76 -14.88 10.45 21.45
C PRO A 76 -13.52 9.95 20.99
N TRP A 77 -12.73 10.84 20.39
CA TRP A 77 -11.33 10.58 20.09
C TRP A 77 -10.53 10.39 21.38
N GLN A 78 -9.67 9.37 21.39
CA GLN A 78 -8.76 9.10 22.50
C GLN A 78 -7.32 9.31 22.04
N HIS A 79 -6.50 9.88 22.93
CA HIS A 79 -5.06 10.01 22.74
C HIS A 79 -4.36 8.77 23.30
N LEU A 80 -3.66 8.05 22.44
CA LEU A 80 -2.80 6.93 22.84
C LEU A 80 -1.34 7.33 22.62
N ALA A 81 -0.48 6.89 23.53
CA ALA A 81 0.97 7.03 23.43
C ALA A 81 1.63 5.66 23.59
N VAL A 82 2.42 5.26 22.59
CA VAL A 82 3.15 3.98 22.58
C VAL A 82 4.64 4.27 22.49
N SER A 83 5.42 3.75 23.45
CA SER A 83 6.88 3.81 23.39
C SER A 83 7.41 2.59 22.62
N VAL A 84 8.29 2.83 21.66
CA VAL A 84 8.84 1.79 20.79
C VAL A 84 10.36 1.83 20.84
N GLU A 85 10.96 0.76 21.33
CA GLU A 85 12.41 0.64 21.41
C GLU A 85 13.06 0.66 20.01
N THR A 86 14.24 1.26 19.94
CA THR A 86 15.09 1.26 18.76
C THR A 86 16.45 0.66 19.08
N ILE A 87 16.95 -0.13 18.13
CA ILE A 87 18.24 -0.79 18.24
C ILE A 87 19.12 -0.46 17.05
N GLU A 88 20.41 -0.63 17.27
CA GLU A 88 21.47 -0.39 16.30
C GLU A 88 22.16 -1.71 15.97
N GLN A 89 22.42 -1.97 14.69
CA GLN A 89 23.20 -3.11 14.24
C GLN A 89 24.34 -2.63 13.33
N PRO A 90 25.61 -2.98 13.63
CA PRO A 90 26.72 -2.71 12.74
C PRO A 90 26.52 -3.38 11.37
N CYS A 91 26.98 -2.71 10.31
CA CYS A 91 26.99 -3.27 8.97
C CYS A 91 28.40 -3.77 8.61
N HIS A 92 28.50 -4.88 7.88
CA HIS A 92 29.80 -5.47 7.48
C HIS A 92 30.68 -4.52 6.66
N LEU A 93 30.07 -3.65 5.85
CA LEU A 93 30.77 -2.67 5.01
C LEU A 93 30.88 -1.28 5.67
N GLY A 94 30.74 -1.22 7.00
CA GLY A 94 30.76 0.03 7.77
C GLY A 94 29.40 0.69 7.94
N GLY A 95 29.30 1.54 8.96
CA GLY A 95 28.06 2.20 9.37
C GLY A 95 27.13 1.33 10.22
N VAL A 96 25.95 1.87 10.50
CA VAL A 96 24.97 1.26 11.42
C VAL A 96 23.58 1.26 10.78
N ARG A 97 22.91 0.12 10.86
CA ARG A 97 21.49 -0.02 10.54
C ARG A 97 20.65 0.09 11.80
N ARG A 98 19.75 1.06 11.81
CA ARG A 98 18.77 1.24 12.89
C ARG A 98 17.49 0.48 12.59
N TRP A 99 16.88 -0.08 13.63
CA TRP A 99 15.62 -0.82 13.56
C TRP A 99 14.71 -0.45 14.72
N PHE A 100 13.40 -0.54 14.49
CA PHE A 100 12.45 -0.60 15.59
C PHE A 100 12.36 -2.02 16.12
N VAL A 101 12.14 -2.17 17.42
CA VAL A 101 11.66 -3.41 18.03
C VAL A 101 10.14 -3.30 18.09
N CYS A 102 9.41 -4.12 17.34
CA CYS A 102 7.96 -4.02 17.29
C CYS A 102 7.34 -4.22 18.68
N PRO A 103 6.51 -3.29 19.19
CA PRO A 103 5.98 -3.37 20.56
C PRO A 103 5.03 -4.57 20.76
N ARG A 104 4.49 -5.14 19.68
CA ARG A 104 3.55 -6.27 19.74
C ARG A 104 4.19 -7.64 19.59
N CYS A 105 5.27 -7.76 18.83
CA CYS A 105 5.87 -9.08 18.53
C CYS A 105 7.39 -9.15 18.72
N GLY A 106 8.04 -8.09 19.19
CA GLY A 106 9.48 -8.03 19.45
C GLY A 106 10.37 -8.10 18.20
N GLN A 107 9.78 -8.22 17.00
CA GLN A 107 10.55 -8.36 15.76
C GLN A 107 11.24 -7.04 15.38
N ARG A 108 12.44 -7.15 14.84
CA ARG A 108 13.23 -6.03 14.30
C ARG A 108 12.67 -5.61 12.95
N VAL A 109 12.18 -4.38 12.85
CA VAL A 109 11.47 -3.89 11.64
C VAL A 109 11.89 -2.49 11.25
N GLY A 110 11.90 -2.21 9.95
CA GLY A 110 12.27 -0.89 9.41
C GLY A 110 11.10 0.09 9.36
N THR A 111 9.88 -0.38 9.57
CA THR A 111 8.65 0.43 9.47
C THR A 111 7.60 -0.10 10.42
N LEU A 112 6.98 0.83 11.14
CA LEU A 112 5.80 0.58 11.96
C LEU A 112 4.57 1.18 11.28
N TYR A 113 3.39 0.71 11.66
CA TYR A 113 2.11 1.13 11.13
C TYR A 113 1.17 1.47 12.28
N ILE A 114 0.37 2.52 12.09
CA ILE A 114 -0.63 2.98 13.06
C ILE A 114 -2.04 2.59 12.58
N GLY A 115 -2.67 1.70 13.34
CA GLY A 115 -4.09 1.33 13.22
C GLY A 115 -4.88 1.80 14.44
N SER A 116 -5.54 0.86 15.11
CA SER A 116 -6.03 1.05 16.48
C SER A 116 -4.90 1.04 17.52
N ASP A 117 -3.74 0.50 17.14
CA ASP A 117 -2.51 0.39 17.91
C ASP A 117 -1.30 0.52 16.95
N VAL A 118 -0.08 0.52 17.47
CA VAL A 118 1.17 0.56 16.71
C VAL A 118 1.74 -0.84 16.55
N GLY A 119 2.04 -1.25 15.31
CA GLY A 119 2.59 -2.57 15.04
C GLY A 119 3.38 -2.68 13.75
N CYS A 120 3.91 -3.87 13.47
CA CYS A 120 4.59 -4.16 12.20
C CYS A 120 3.66 -4.90 11.23
N ARG A 121 4.10 -5.01 9.96
CA ARG A 121 3.33 -5.72 8.92
C ARG A 121 2.99 -7.16 9.29
N HIS A 122 3.86 -7.84 10.04
CA HIS A 122 3.68 -9.24 10.40
C HIS A 122 2.60 -9.41 11.47
N CYS A 123 2.69 -8.69 12.59
CA CYS A 123 1.72 -8.82 13.69
C CYS A 123 0.35 -8.22 13.34
N MET A 124 0.32 -7.22 12.44
CA MET A 124 -0.91 -6.63 11.93
C MET A 124 -1.45 -7.37 10.70
N ARG A 125 -0.79 -8.46 10.26
CA ARG A 125 -1.19 -9.29 9.11
C ARG A 125 -1.42 -8.47 7.84
N LEU A 126 -0.60 -7.44 7.63
CA LEU A 126 -0.68 -6.57 6.44
C LEU A 126 -0.04 -7.27 5.23
N THR A 127 -0.54 -6.93 4.05
CA THR A 127 0.03 -7.40 2.77
C THR A 127 0.36 -6.21 1.88
N TYR A 128 0.96 -6.43 0.71
CA TYR A 128 1.12 -5.37 -0.30
C TYR A 128 -0.08 -5.39 -1.24
N TRP A 129 -0.45 -4.25 -1.84
CA TRP A 129 -1.48 -4.22 -2.90
C TRP A 129 -1.17 -5.22 -4.02
N SER A 130 0.11 -5.33 -4.40
CA SER A 130 0.56 -6.27 -5.42
C SER A 130 0.26 -7.75 -5.10
N ALA A 131 0.18 -8.12 -3.82
CA ALA A 131 -0.17 -9.47 -3.38
C ALA A 131 -1.69 -9.70 -3.40
N GLN A 132 -2.48 -8.64 -3.29
CA GLN A 132 -3.95 -8.67 -3.37
C GLN A 132 -4.48 -8.50 -4.80
N ALA A 133 -3.61 -8.03 -5.71
CA ALA A 133 -3.97 -7.76 -7.08
C ALA A 133 -4.59 -8.98 -7.76
N ASP A 134 -5.80 -8.79 -8.29
CA ASP A 134 -6.47 -9.80 -9.10
C ASP A 134 -5.79 -9.96 -10.48
N LYS A 135 -6.27 -10.90 -11.29
CA LYS A 135 -5.67 -11.18 -12.60
C LYS A 135 -5.69 -9.94 -13.51
N MET A 136 -6.75 -9.14 -13.47
CA MET A 136 -6.89 -7.93 -14.28
C MET A 136 -5.91 -6.85 -13.82
N GLU A 137 -5.83 -6.61 -12.51
CA GLU A 137 -4.93 -5.63 -11.91
C GLU A 137 -3.46 -5.99 -12.15
N ARG A 138 -3.08 -7.26 -12.04
CA ARG A 138 -1.73 -7.72 -12.38
C ARG A 138 -1.38 -7.43 -13.84
N LEU A 139 -2.31 -7.64 -14.76
CA LEU A 139 -2.10 -7.31 -16.18
C LEU A 139 -1.97 -5.80 -16.40
N ARG A 140 -2.79 -4.98 -15.74
CA ARG A 140 -2.68 -3.51 -15.79
C ARG A 140 -1.34 -3.03 -15.25
N LEU A 141 -0.87 -3.56 -14.11
CA LEU A 141 0.44 -3.25 -13.55
C LEU A 141 1.57 -3.69 -14.48
N LYS A 142 1.45 -4.86 -15.11
CA LYS A 142 2.40 -5.36 -16.12
C LYS A 142 2.44 -4.44 -17.35
N LYS A 143 1.29 -4.00 -17.86
CA LYS A 143 1.17 -3.01 -18.94
C LYS A 143 1.88 -1.70 -18.57
N LYS A 144 1.61 -1.15 -17.39
CA LYS A 144 2.27 0.06 -16.87
C LYS A 144 3.80 -0.10 -16.76
N LYS A 145 4.28 -1.26 -16.31
CA LYS A 145 5.72 -1.56 -16.22
C LYS A 145 6.40 -1.68 -17.58
N ILE A 146 5.68 -2.15 -18.60
CA ILE A 146 6.19 -2.17 -19.98
C ILE A 146 6.25 -0.74 -20.53
N LEU A 147 5.18 0.03 -20.34
CA LEU A 147 5.11 1.45 -20.73
C LEU A 147 6.19 2.29 -20.06
N SER A 148 6.53 2.04 -18.78
CA SER A 148 7.59 2.78 -18.08
C SER A 148 9.00 2.51 -18.63
N ARG A 149 9.18 1.48 -19.47
CA ARG A 149 10.43 1.23 -20.18
C ARG A 149 10.47 1.93 -21.54
N MET A 150 9.33 2.40 -22.01
CA MET A 150 9.16 3.17 -23.23
C MET A 150 9.08 4.67 -22.89
N GLU A 151 9.08 5.53 -23.90
CA GLU A 151 9.23 6.97 -23.70
C GLU A 151 8.03 7.58 -22.98
N GLY A 152 8.22 8.09 -21.74
CA GLY A 152 7.20 8.81 -20.98
C GLY A 152 5.92 8.02 -20.65
N GLY A 153 5.90 6.70 -20.87
CA GLY A 153 4.68 5.89 -20.74
C GLY A 153 3.83 5.81 -22.00
N HIS A 154 4.33 6.27 -23.15
CA HIS A 154 3.70 6.13 -24.46
C HIS A 154 4.26 4.92 -25.24
N LEU A 155 3.56 4.50 -26.29
CA LEU A 155 4.03 3.48 -27.24
C LEU A 155 5.08 4.03 -28.21
N ALA A 156 6.03 4.81 -27.68
CA ALA A 156 7.12 5.41 -28.41
C ALA A 156 8.46 4.82 -27.95
N ALA A 157 9.35 4.56 -28.90
CA ALA A 157 10.69 4.06 -28.61
C ALA A 157 11.53 5.18 -27.99
N PRO A 158 12.20 4.94 -26.85
CA PRO A 158 13.18 5.90 -26.32
C PRO A 158 14.30 6.20 -27.32
N GLN A 159 14.76 7.44 -27.37
CA GLN A 159 15.79 7.95 -28.30
C GLN A 159 17.03 7.04 -28.44
N ARG A 160 17.40 6.29 -27.39
CA ARG A 160 18.59 5.41 -27.37
C ARG A 160 18.26 3.92 -27.26
N MET A 161 16.99 3.53 -27.45
CA MET A 161 16.58 2.13 -27.40
C MET A 161 16.84 1.46 -28.75
N GLN A 162 17.62 0.38 -28.73
CA GLN A 162 17.80 -0.47 -29.92
C GLN A 162 16.43 -0.97 -30.43
N GLN A 163 16.22 -0.92 -31.75
CA GLN A 163 14.95 -1.28 -32.39
C GLN A 163 14.47 -2.69 -32.03
N LYS A 164 15.38 -3.66 -31.92
CA LYS A 164 15.07 -5.03 -31.47
C LYS A 164 14.47 -5.08 -30.06
N THR A 165 14.96 -4.24 -29.15
CA THR A 165 14.46 -4.14 -27.78
C THR A 165 13.10 -3.46 -27.74
N TYR A 166 12.91 -2.41 -28.55
CA TYR A 166 11.62 -1.74 -28.71
C TYR A 166 10.54 -2.70 -29.22
N LEU A 167 10.80 -3.41 -30.33
CA LEU A 167 9.86 -4.38 -30.89
C LEU A 167 9.48 -5.48 -29.90
N ARG A 168 10.45 -5.94 -29.08
CA ARG A 168 10.18 -6.90 -27.99
C ARG A 168 9.23 -6.32 -26.94
N HIS A 169 9.41 -5.06 -26.54
CA HIS A 169 8.51 -4.41 -25.59
C HIS A 169 7.12 -4.18 -26.18
N LEU A 170 7.04 -3.79 -27.47
CA LEU A 170 5.77 -3.62 -28.18
C LEU A 170 4.99 -4.94 -28.26
N GLN A 171 5.65 -6.05 -28.61
CA GLN A 171 5.04 -7.37 -28.63
C GLN A 171 4.55 -7.81 -27.24
N GLN A 172 5.35 -7.55 -26.19
CA GLN A 172 4.95 -7.82 -24.81
C GLN A 172 3.72 -6.98 -24.40
N TYR A 173 3.65 -5.73 -24.86
CA TYR A 173 2.51 -4.84 -24.61
C TYR A 173 1.24 -5.37 -25.28
N GLN A 174 1.30 -5.68 -26.57
CA GLN A 174 0.16 -6.22 -27.34
C GLN A 174 -0.40 -7.48 -26.70
N LYS A 175 0.47 -8.43 -26.35
CA LYS A 175 0.06 -9.67 -25.67
C LYS A 175 -0.64 -9.43 -24.32
N VAL A 176 -0.22 -8.42 -23.57
CA VAL A 176 -0.87 -8.07 -22.30
C VAL A 176 -2.22 -7.38 -22.55
N GLU A 177 -2.33 -6.59 -23.61
CA GLU A 177 -3.58 -5.94 -24.02
C GLU A 177 -4.62 -6.95 -24.49
N GLU A 178 -4.23 -7.95 -25.27
CA GLU A 178 -5.07 -9.10 -25.64
C GLU A 178 -5.60 -9.81 -24.40
N GLN A 179 -4.72 -10.15 -23.44
CA GLN A 179 -5.12 -10.80 -22.18
C GLN A 179 -6.10 -9.96 -21.35
N ILE A 180 -5.96 -8.63 -21.37
CA ILE A 180 -6.90 -7.72 -20.70
C ILE A 180 -8.26 -7.77 -21.41
N ASN A 181 -8.27 -7.69 -22.73
CA ASN A 181 -9.49 -7.71 -23.54
C ASN A 181 -10.24 -9.03 -23.36
N GLU A 182 -9.55 -10.17 -23.42
CA GLU A 182 -10.13 -11.49 -23.16
C GLU A 182 -10.81 -11.57 -21.80
N LEU A 183 -10.12 -11.14 -20.73
CA LEU A 183 -10.69 -11.14 -19.38
C LEU A 183 -11.88 -10.20 -19.26
N PHE A 184 -11.83 -9.05 -19.93
CA PHE A 184 -12.92 -8.09 -19.93
C PHE A 184 -14.18 -8.67 -20.59
N LEU A 185 -14.03 -9.33 -21.75
CA LEU A 185 -15.12 -9.99 -22.46
C LEU A 185 -15.74 -11.12 -21.62
N LEU A 186 -14.91 -11.95 -20.98
CA LEU A 186 -15.39 -13.00 -20.07
C LEU A 186 -16.21 -12.43 -18.90
N GLU A 187 -15.77 -11.31 -18.34
CA GLU A 187 -16.48 -10.68 -17.23
C GLU A 187 -17.81 -10.05 -17.68
N ILE A 188 -17.86 -9.43 -18.86
CA ILE A 188 -19.11 -8.97 -19.48
C ILE A 188 -20.08 -10.14 -19.67
N GLN A 189 -19.61 -11.25 -20.23
CA GLN A 189 -20.45 -12.42 -20.49
C GLN A 189 -21.10 -12.97 -19.21
N LYS A 190 -20.34 -13.05 -18.11
CA LYS A 190 -20.88 -13.44 -16.79
C LYS A 190 -21.96 -12.48 -16.29
N ILE A 191 -21.74 -11.18 -16.43
CA ILE A 191 -22.72 -10.15 -16.02
C ILE A 191 -24.01 -10.28 -16.83
N LEU A 192 -23.90 -10.52 -18.13
CA LEU A 192 -25.06 -10.71 -19.00
C LEU A 192 -25.84 -11.99 -18.63
N GLN A 193 -25.15 -13.09 -18.33
CA GLN A 193 -25.76 -14.36 -17.91
C GLN A 193 -26.43 -14.28 -16.52
N THR A 194 -25.89 -13.48 -15.59
CA THR A 194 -26.48 -13.30 -14.25
C THR A 194 -27.62 -12.29 -14.21
N ARG A 195 -27.85 -11.53 -15.29
CA ARG A 195 -28.95 -10.56 -15.41
C ARG A 195 -30.19 -11.08 -16.12
N VAL A 196 -30.29 -12.38 -16.42
CA VAL A 196 -31.54 -12.97 -16.92
C VAL A 196 -32.58 -12.98 -15.79
N PRO A 197 -33.68 -12.21 -15.85
CA PRO A 197 -34.75 -12.32 -14.87
C PRO A 197 -35.46 -13.65 -15.09
N LEU A 198 -35.68 -14.42 -14.03
CA LEU A 198 -36.70 -15.46 -14.02
C LEU A 198 -38.03 -14.79 -14.41
N GLY A 199 -38.52 -15.12 -15.61
CA GLY A 199 -39.82 -14.67 -16.11
C GLY A 199 -40.89 -15.05 -15.10
N LYS A 200 -41.60 -14.03 -14.59
CA LYS A 200 -42.73 -14.17 -13.69
C LYS A 200 -43.84 -14.95 -14.39
N ASN A 201 -44.41 -15.91 -13.65
CA ASN A 201 -45.68 -16.56 -13.92
C ASN A 201 -46.76 -15.51 -14.25
N GLY A 202 -47.32 -15.59 -15.47
CA GLY A 202 -48.54 -14.91 -15.87
C GLY A 202 -49.72 -15.86 -15.70
N TRP A 203 -50.69 -15.43 -14.89
CA TRP A 203 -51.91 -16.13 -14.52
C TRP A 203 -52.87 -16.31 -15.71
N LEU A 204 -53.45 -17.49 -15.85
CA LEU A 204 -54.81 -17.73 -16.36
C LEU A 204 -55.51 -18.66 -15.37
#